data_AF-A0A0B6ZYS2-F1
#
_entry.id   AF-A0A0B6ZYS2-F1
#
_cell.length_a   1.000
_cell.length_b   1.000
_cell.length_c   1.000
_cell.angle_alpha   90.00
_cell.angle_beta   90.00
_cell.angle_gamma   90.00
#
_symmetry.space_group_name_H-M   'P 1'
#
loop_
_entity.id
_entity.type
_entity.pdbx_description
1 polymer ?
#
loop_
_entity_poly.entity_id
_entity_poly.type
_entity_poly.pdbx_seq_one_letter_code
_entity_poly.pdbx_strand_id
1 'polypeptide(L)' 'SVTVTVAYLMSRENLSLNQAYDHVKMCKPNISPNFTFMGQLLDFEKDLHGEKGTDSGDEILSSDSEKLSPTSSTGSPI' A
#
# COMPACT_ATOMS: atom_id res chain seq x y z
N SER A 1 5.12 18.54 12.65
CA SER A 1 5.23 19.20 11.33
C SER A 1 4.32 18.48 10.36
N VAL A 2 3.62 19.18 9.44
CA VAL A 2 2.71 18.56 8.46
C VAL A 2 3.43 17.51 7.61
N THR A 3 4.60 17.87 7.09
CA THR A 3 5.44 16.98 6.27
C THR A 3 5.79 15.68 7.00
N VAL A 4 6.19 15.78 8.27
CA VAL A 4 6.54 14.61 9.09
C VAL A 4 5.31 13.72 9.35
N THR A 5 4.14 14.33 9.59
CA THR A 5 2.89 13.60 9.76
C THR A 5 2.49 12.85 8.49
N VAL A 6 2.61 13.49 7.32
CA VAL A 6 2.33 12.84 6.03
C VAL A 6 3.27 11.65 5.79
N ALA A 7 4.59 11.82 5.96
CA ALA A 7 5.55 10.72 5.83
C ALA A 7 5.27 9.56 6.80
N TYR A 8 4.88 9.89 8.04
CA TYR A 8 4.52 8.88 9.03
C TYR A 8 3.30 8.07 8.58
N LEU A 9 2.25 8.72 8.10
CA LEU A 9 1.05 8.05 7.60
C LEU A 9 1.36 7.17 6.38
N MET A 10 2.18 7.67 5.44
CA MET A 10 2.60 6.87 4.28
C MET A 10 3.32 5.58 4.70
N SER A 11 4.23 5.66 5.68
CA SER A 11 5.02 4.50 6.11
C SER A 11 4.28 3.52 7.04
N ARG A 12 3.37 4.02 7.89
CA ARG A 12 2.70 3.21 8.92
C ARG A 12 1.35 2.67 8.50
N GLU A 13 0.64 3.42 7.66
CA GLU A 13 -0.70 3.07 7.18
C GLU A 13 -0.69 2.66 5.70
N ASN A 14 0.51 2.61 5.08
CA ASN A 14 0.70 2.25 3.68
C ASN A 14 -0.15 3.11 2.72
N LEU A 15 -0.29 4.39 3.06
CA LEU A 15 -1.03 5.37 2.28
C LEU A 15 -0.14 5.98 1.20
N SER A 16 -0.74 6.28 0.05
CA SER A 16 -0.09 7.16 -0.92
C SER A 16 0.09 8.56 -0.37
N LEU A 17 1.01 9.33 -0.96
CA LEU A 17 1.23 10.72 -0.61
C LEU A 17 -0.07 11.53 -0.65
N ASN A 18 -0.88 11.34 -1.69
CA ASN A 18 -2.16 12.03 -1.82
C ASN A 18 -3.13 11.65 -0.71
N GLN A 19 -3.28 10.36 -0.38
CA GLN A 19 -4.16 9.90 0.69
C GLN A 19 -3.73 10.44 2.06
N ALA A 20 -2.43 10.35 2.36
CA ALA A 20 -1.87 10.89 3.61
C ALA A 20 -2.03 12.41 3.70
N TYR A 21 -1.83 13.13 2.59
CA TYR A 21 -2.02 14.58 2.53
C TYR A 21 -3.48 14.99 2.73
N ASP A 22 -4.42 14.30 2.08
CA ASP A 22 -5.86 14.55 2.24
C ASP A 22 -6.31 14.29 3.67
N HIS A 23 -5.83 13.21 4.31
CA HIS A 23 -6.06 12.95 5.73
C HIS A 23 -5.65 14.14 6.61
N VAL A 24 -4.44 14.67 6.40
CA VAL A 24 -3.95 15.82 7.18
C VAL A 24 -4.72 17.10 6.85
N LYS A 25 -5.15 17.28 5.59
CA LYS A 25 -5.95 18.42 5.15
C LYS A 25 -7.35 18.44 5.79
N MET A 26 -7.97 17.28 5.99
CA MET A 26 -9.26 17.18 6.71
C MET A 26 -9.13 17.65 8.16
N CYS A 27 -8.03 17.31 8.83
CA CYS A 27 -7.79 17.77 10.21
C CYS A 27 -7.30 19.22 10.29
N LYS A 28 -6.61 19.72 9.26
CA LYS A 28 -5.99 21.04 9.25
C LYS A 28 -6.13 21.67 7.84
N PRO A 29 -7.23 22.39 7.57
CA PRO A 29 -7.52 22.91 6.22
C PRO A 29 -6.57 24.02 5.76
N ASN A 30 -5.87 24.68 6.69
CA ASN A 30 -4.94 25.78 6.40
C ASN A 30 -3.50 25.30 6.13
N ILE A 31 -3.34 24.08 5.60
CA ILE A 31 -2.03 23.62 5.13
C ILE A 31 -1.83 24.08 3.68
N SER A 32 -0.69 24.69 3.41
CA SER A 32 -0.27 24.98 2.03
C SER A 32 0.87 24.03 1.67
N PRO A 33 0.86 23.48 0.44
CA PRO A 33 1.90 22.57 0.01
C PRO A 33 3.21 23.33 -0.14
N ASN A 34 4.22 22.95 0.63
CA ASN A 34 5.59 23.33 0.36
C ASN A 34 6.14 22.37 -0.72
N PHE A 35 6.35 22.88 -1.94
CA PHE A 35 6.76 22.07 -3.09
C PHE A 35 8.10 21.36 -2.88
N THR A 36 9.05 21.94 -2.14
CA THR A 36 10.33 21.31 -1.84
C THR A 36 10.13 20.03 -1.03
N PHE A 37 9.28 20.07 0.00
CA PHE A 37 8.96 18.88 0.79
C PHE A 37 8.04 17.91 0.06
N MET A 38 7.17 18.40 -0.83
CA MET A 38 6.30 17.53 -1.62
C MET A 38 7.10 16.67 -2.60
N GLY A 39 8.15 17.23 -3.22
CA GLY A 39 9.08 16.45 -4.05
C GLY A 39 9.80 15.36 -3.24
N GLN A 40 10.30 15.71 -2.05
CA GLN A 40 10.93 14.73 -1.15
C GLN A 40 9.96 13.62 -0.71
N LEU A 41 8.69 13.96 -0.48
CA LEU A 41 7.67 12.97 -0.14
C LEU A 41 7.32 12.05 -1.33
N LEU A 42 7.33 12.57 -2.57
CA LEU A 42 7.14 11.76 -3.77
C LEU A 42 8.28 10.76 -3.97
N ASP A 43 9.52 11.17 -3.70
CA ASP A 43 10.66 10.25 -3.77
C ASP A 43 10.61 9.23 -2.64
N PHE A 44 10.26 9.66 -1.43
CA PHE A 44 10.01 8.77 -0.29
C PHE A 44 8.90 7.74 -0.55
N GLU A 45 7.82 8.12 -1.26
CA GLU A 45 6.76 7.21 -1.68
C GLU A 45 7.29 6.12 -2.62
N LYS A 46 8.16 6.48 -3.57
CA LYS A 46 8.79 5.51 -4.48
C LYS A 46 9.71 4.57 -3.71
N ASP A 47 10.48 5.09 -2.75
CA ASP A 47 11.37 4.26 -1.93
C ASP A 47 10.59 3.28 -1.05
N LEU A 48 9.44 3.70 -0.51
CA LEU A 48 8.53 2.87 0.28
C LEU A 48 7.95 1.70 -0.52
N HIS A 49 7.56 1.95 -1.77
CA HIS A 49 6.88 0.98 -2.63
C HIS A 49 7.83 0.26 -3.61
N GLY A 50 9.06 0.74 -3.77
CA GLY A 50 9.99 0.33 -4.82
C GLY A 50 10.98 -0.76 -4.41
N GLU A 51 11.35 -0.89 -3.13
CA GLU A 51 12.35 -1.88 -2.70
C GLU A 51 12.09 -2.43 -1.28
N LYS A 52 10.86 -2.81 -0.97
CA LYS A 52 10.62 -3.81 0.07
C LYS A 52 10.45 -5.17 -0.58
N GLY A 53 11.60 -5.78 -0.88
CA GLY A 53 11.70 -7.21 -0.69
C GLY A 53 11.13 -7.53 0.69
N THR A 54 10.10 -8.37 0.68
CA THR A 54 9.50 -8.98 1.85
C THR A 54 10.58 -9.38 2.86
N ASP A 55 10.68 -8.69 3.98
CA ASP A 55 11.33 -9.25 5.16
C ASP A 55 10.56 -8.84 6.43
N SER A 56 9.74 -9.80 6.86
CA SER A 56 9.38 -10.13 8.25
C SER A 56 8.53 -9.12 9.05
N GLY A 57 7.37 -9.46 9.63
CA GLY A 57 6.89 -10.78 10.07
C GLY A 57 5.37 -10.97 10.00
N ASP A 58 5.02 -12.17 9.53
CA ASP A 58 4.00 -13.12 9.97
C ASP A 58 2.62 -12.61 10.47
N GLU A 59 1.59 -12.90 9.66
CA GLU A 59 0.33 -13.49 10.12
C GLU A 59 -0.07 -14.58 9.11
N ILE A 60 0.32 -15.80 9.43
CA ILE A 60 -0.13 -17.03 8.78
C ILE A 60 -1.59 -17.26 9.22
N LEU A 61 -2.54 -17.02 8.32
CA LEU A 61 -3.87 -17.60 8.43
C LEU A 61 -4.00 -18.69 7.38
N SER A 62 -3.55 -19.88 7.77
CA SER A 62 -3.86 -21.13 7.11
C SER A 62 -5.37 -21.30 7.07
N SER A 63 -5.96 -21.30 5.88
CA SER A 63 -7.21 -22.01 5.62
C SER A 63 -6.90 -23.13 4.64
N ASP A 64 -6.42 -24.22 5.22
CA ASP A 64 -6.49 -25.53 4.61
C ASP A 64 -7.96 -25.98 4.66
N SER A 65 -8.56 -26.22 3.50
CA SER A 65 -9.57 -27.27 3.39
C SER A 65 -9.70 -27.71 1.94
N GLU A 66 -8.96 -28.79 1.65
CA GLU A 66 -9.43 -29.96 0.91
C GLU A 66 -10.18 -29.74 -0.42
N LYS A 67 -9.40 -29.81 -1.48
CA LYS A 67 -9.47 -30.89 -2.50
C LYS A 67 -10.77 -31.70 -2.49
N LEU A 68 -11.49 -31.70 -3.61
CA LEU A 68 -12.05 -32.89 -4.26
C LEU A 68 -12.58 -32.55 -5.66
N SER A 69 -11.73 -32.68 -6.68
CA SER A 69 -12.17 -33.05 -8.02
C SER A 69 -12.34 -34.58 -8.09
N PRO A 70 -13.28 -35.08 -8.88
CA PRO A 70 -12.84 -35.99 -9.95
C PRO A 70 -13.56 -35.74 -11.29
N THR A 71 -12.72 -35.47 -12.28
CA THR A 71 -12.71 -35.97 -13.67
C THR A 71 -13.89 -36.79 -14.21
N SER A 72 -14.38 -36.42 -15.41
CA SER A 72 -14.44 -37.32 -16.59
C SER A 72 -14.89 -36.48 -17.81
N SER A 73 -14.02 -36.31 -18.81
CA SER A 73 -14.12 -36.99 -20.13
C SER A 73 -15.35 -36.53 -20.92
N THR A 74 -15.25 -35.94 -22.12
CA THR A 74 -14.72 -36.53 -23.38
C THR A 74 -14.88 -35.40 -24.42
N GLY A 75 -13.85 -34.92 -25.13
CA GLY A 75 -13.35 -35.52 -26.36
C GLY A 75 -13.98 -34.90 -27.63
N SER A 76 -13.30 -33.86 -28.15
CA SER A 76 -13.07 -33.55 -29.59
C SER A 76 -14.19 -33.08 -30.54
N PRO A 77 -13.82 -32.37 -31.64
CA PRO A 77 -14.68 -31.48 -32.43
C PRO A 77 -15.19 -32.10 -33.75
N ILE A 78 -16.14 -31.41 -34.39
CA ILE A 78 -16.41 -31.44 -35.84
C ILE A 78 -16.51 -29.98 -36.30
#